data_AF-A0A2E7PTA5-F1
#
_entry.id   AF-A0A2E7PTA5-F1
#
_cell.length_a   1.000
_cell.length_b   1.000
_cell.length_c   1.000
_cell.angle_alpha   90.00
_cell.angle_beta   90.00
_cell.angle_gamma   90.00
#
_symmetry.space_group_name_H-M   'P 1'
#
loop_
_entity.id
_entity.type
_entity.pdbx_description
1 polymer ?
#
loop_
_entity_poly.entity_id
_entity_poly.type
_entity_poly.pdbx_seq_one_letter_code
_entity_poly.pdbx_strand_id
1 'polypeptide(L)'
;MKKFLKSFLALGLLAGATASAAELTVYSHRHYDSDAVLFKQFTEETGIKVNVVKGSADQLIQRLASEGKNSPADVLLTVDAGRLHQAKAAGVLQPVKSKALAKNVPASMRDPEGHWYGMTVRSR
;
A
#
# COMPACT_ATOMS: atom_id res chain seq x y z
N MET A 1 -5.06 58.43 39.69
CA MET A 1 -5.95 57.67 38.76
C MET A 1 -5.74 58.20 37.35
N LYS A 2 -5.09 57.43 36.47
CA LYS A 2 -5.07 57.55 34.99
C LYS A 2 -4.27 56.34 34.50
N LYS A 3 -4.99 55.27 34.14
CA LYS A 3 -4.40 53.97 33.76
C LYS A 3 -3.91 54.02 32.31
N PHE A 4 -2.77 53.38 32.11
CA PHE A 4 -2.02 53.25 30.87
C PHE A 4 -2.72 52.41 29.80
N LEU A 5 -2.49 52.84 28.56
CA LEU A 5 -2.48 52.13 27.29
C LEU A 5 -2.17 50.62 27.37
N LYS A 6 -2.86 49.80 26.55
CA LYS A 6 -2.26 48.70 25.76
C LYS A 6 -3.29 48.09 24.80
N SER A 7 -3.03 48.33 23.51
CA SER A 7 -3.60 47.63 22.37
C SER A 7 -3.23 46.15 22.43
N PHE A 8 -4.20 45.24 22.26
CA PHE A 8 -3.95 43.80 22.13
C PHE A 8 -4.24 43.38 20.69
N LEU A 9 -3.16 43.17 19.95
CA LEU A 9 -3.14 42.63 18.60
C LEU A 9 -3.57 41.16 18.66
N ALA A 10 -4.72 40.82 18.09
CA ALA A 10 -5.17 39.44 17.93
C ALA A 10 -4.34 38.77 16.82
N LEU A 11 -3.34 38.00 17.20
CA LEU A 11 -2.54 37.19 16.28
C LEU A 11 -3.32 35.92 15.94
N GLY A 12 -3.92 35.89 14.75
CA GLY A 12 -4.60 34.72 14.21
C GLY A 12 -3.61 33.57 14.00
N LEU A 13 -3.82 32.48 14.72
CA LEU A 13 -3.06 31.24 14.57
C LEU A 13 -3.52 30.54 13.28
N LEU A 14 -2.80 30.75 12.18
CA LEU A 14 -2.91 29.87 11.01
C LEU A 14 -2.34 28.51 11.40
N ALA A 15 -3.20 27.59 11.84
CA ALA A 15 -2.90 26.18 11.89
C ALA A 15 -2.76 25.67 10.45
N GLY A 16 -1.56 25.77 9.89
CA GLY A 16 -1.22 25.12 8.64
C GLY A 16 -1.35 23.61 8.84
N ALA A 17 -2.41 23.02 8.30
CA ALA A 17 -2.49 21.58 8.14
C ALA A 17 -1.32 21.17 7.23
N THR A 18 -0.27 20.61 7.82
CA THR A 18 0.77 19.94 7.05
C THR A 18 0.10 18.74 6.39
N ALA A 19 -0.18 18.86 5.09
CA ALA A 19 -0.60 17.72 4.29
C ALA A 19 0.52 16.69 4.36
N SER A 20 0.34 15.67 5.21
CA SER A 20 1.26 14.54 5.27
C SER A 20 1.21 13.84 3.91
N ALA A 21 2.37 13.66 3.28
CA ALA A 21 2.45 12.94 2.02
C ALA A 21 1.95 11.52 2.26
N ALA A 22 0.97 11.07 1.48
CA ALA A 22 0.46 9.71 1.59
C ALA A 22 1.59 8.70 1.24
N GLU A 23 1.73 7.67 2.06
CA GLU A 23 2.72 6.61 1.87
C GLU A 23 2.01 5.25 1.81
N LEU A 24 2.56 4.33 1.01
CA LEU A 24 2.08 2.96 0.80
C LEU A 24 3.25 2.00 1.05
N THR A 25 3.08 1.01 1.92
CA THR A 25 4.08 -0.02 2.16
C THR A 25 3.76 -1.31 1.41
N VAL A 26 4.68 -1.71 0.51
CA VAL A 26 4.58 -2.91 -0.30
C VAL A 26 5.54 -3.98 0.22
N TYR A 27 5.00 -5.12 0.63
CA TYR A 27 5.79 -6.31 0.98
C TYR A 27 5.99 -7.13 -0.29
N SER A 28 7.22 -7.21 -0.77
CA SER A 28 7.51 -7.72 -2.12
C SER A 28 8.49 -8.89 -2.10
N HIS A 29 8.05 -10.04 -2.63
CA HIS A 29 8.94 -11.15 -3.01
C HIS A 29 9.73 -10.88 -4.29
N ARG A 30 9.24 -9.99 -5.15
CA ARG A 30 9.90 -9.71 -6.42
C ARG A 30 11.18 -8.89 -6.23
N HIS A 31 12.18 -9.18 -7.05
CA HIS A 31 13.50 -8.54 -7.04
C HIS A 31 13.90 -8.10 -8.45
N TYR A 32 13.02 -7.37 -9.14
CA TYR A 32 13.29 -6.84 -10.48
C TYR A 32 13.52 -5.33 -10.44
N ASP A 33 14.52 -4.84 -11.17
CA ASP A 33 14.79 -3.41 -11.32
C ASP A 33 13.61 -2.67 -11.97
N SER A 34 12.86 -3.35 -12.83
CA SER A 34 11.64 -2.83 -13.45
C SER A 34 10.53 -2.51 -12.44
N ASP A 35 10.47 -3.21 -11.30
CA ASP A 35 9.49 -2.91 -10.26
C ASP A 35 9.79 -1.54 -9.61
N ALA A 36 11.06 -1.15 -9.48
CA ALA A 36 11.43 0.16 -8.95
C ALA A 36 11.01 1.30 -9.90
N VAL A 37 11.15 1.10 -11.22
CA VAL A 37 10.67 2.05 -12.24
C VAL A 37 9.15 2.19 -12.15
N LEU A 38 8.42 1.07 -12.02
CA LEU A 38 6.97 1.08 -11.87
C LEU A 38 6.51 1.84 -10.62
N PHE A 39 7.14 1.60 -9.47
CA PHE A 39 6.80 2.32 -8.23
C PHE A 39 7.11 3.82 -8.30
N LYS A 40 8.20 4.20 -9.00
CA LYS A 40 8.52 5.61 -9.27
C LYS A 40 7.44 6.26 -10.12
N GLN A 41 7.02 5.62 -11.22
CA GLN A 41 5.94 6.13 -12.07
C GLN A 41 4.62 6.27 -11.31
N PHE A 42 4.25 5.27 -10.52
CA PHE A 42 3.08 5.34 -9.64
C PHE A 42 3.17 6.54 -8.67
N THR A 43 4.34 6.76 -8.07
CA THR A 43 4.57 7.90 -7.16
C THR A 43 4.45 9.23 -7.89
N GLU A 44 4.98 9.35 -9.11
CA GLU A 44 4.91 10.57 -9.93
C GLU A 44 3.47 10.91 -10.35
N GLU A 45 2.67 9.89 -10.70
CA GLU A 45 1.29 10.07 -11.14
C GLU A 45 0.33 10.39 -9.98
N THR A 46 0.56 9.81 -8.80
CA THR A 46 -0.39 9.86 -7.68
C THR A 46 0.05 10.76 -6.52
N GLY A 47 1.35 11.07 -6.43
CA GLY A 47 1.96 11.70 -5.26
C GLY A 47 2.12 10.78 -4.05
N ILE A 48 1.74 9.50 -4.14
CA ILE A 48 1.84 8.52 -3.05
C ILE A 48 3.22 7.89 -3.06
N LYS A 49 3.98 8.03 -1.97
CA LYS A 49 5.30 7.40 -1.85
C LYS A 49 5.16 5.91 -1.62
N VAL A 50 5.99 5.11 -2.28
CA VAL A 50 6.03 3.65 -2.09
C VAL A 50 7.24 3.24 -1.27
N ASN A 51 7.00 2.74 -0.06
CA ASN A 51 7.99 2.06 0.76
C ASN A 51 7.98 0.55 0.45
N VAL A 52 9.13 -0.07 0.18
CA VAL A 52 9.18 -1.48 -0.23
C VAL A 52 9.98 -2.30 0.77
N VAL A 53 9.32 -3.30 1.36
CA VAL A 53 9.97 -4.30 2.22
C VAL A 53 10.15 -5.57 1.41
N LYS A 54 11.39 -6.04 1.28
CA LYS A 54 11.73 -7.24 0.53
C LYS A 54 11.82 -8.47 1.44
N GLY A 55 11.45 -9.64 0.93
CA GLY A 55 11.57 -10.91 1.66
C GLY A 55 11.01 -12.09 0.87
N SER A 56 11.29 -13.32 1.30
CA SER A 56 10.68 -14.49 0.67
C SER A 56 9.16 -14.52 0.89
N ALA A 57 8.41 -15.25 0.07
CA ALA A 57 6.95 -15.30 0.20
C ALA A 57 6.53 -15.84 1.57
N ASP A 58 7.21 -16.91 2.03
CA ASP A 58 6.98 -17.52 3.35
C ASP A 58 7.30 -16.53 4.48
N GLN A 59 8.43 -15.83 4.39
CA GLN A 59 8.82 -14.83 5.40
C GLN A 59 7.81 -13.69 5.48
N LEU A 60 7.37 -13.16 4.33
CA LEU A 60 6.43 -12.04 4.30
C LEU A 60 5.04 -12.46 4.79
N ILE A 61 4.55 -13.65 4.45
CA ILE A 61 3.26 -14.17 4.95
C ILE A 61 3.33 -14.40 6.47
N GLN A 62 4.39 -15.02 6.98
CA GLN A 62 4.59 -15.20 8.42
C GLN A 62 4.67 -13.86 9.15
N ARG A 63 5.37 -12.88 8.56
CA ARG A 63 5.47 -11.54 9.10
C ARG A 63 4.10 -10.85 9.16
N LEU A 64 3.33 -10.89 8.08
CA LEU A 64 1.96 -10.35 8.05
C LEU A 64 1.07 -10.98 9.13
N ALA A 65 1.15 -12.30 9.29
CA ALA A 65 0.39 -13.02 10.33
C ALA A 65 0.81 -12.60 11.74
N SER A 66 2.11 -12.40 11.98
CA SER A 66 2.68 -11.97 13.26
C SER A 66 2.32 -10.53 13.61
N GLU A 67 2.44 -9.61 12.64
CA GLU A 67 2.11 -8.20 12.82
C GLU A 67 0.59 -7.97 12.95
N GLY A 68 -0.21 -8.81 12.29
CA GLY A 68 -1.66 -8.77 12.34
C GLY A 68 -2.22 -7.41 11.96
N LYS A 69 -3.13 -6.88 12.78
CA LYS A 69 -3.76 -5.57 12.56
C LYS A 69 -2.79 -4.38 12.65
N ASN A 70 -1.60 -4.59 13.20
CA ASN A 70 -0.57 -3.56 13.34
C ASN A 70 0.46 -3.62 12.21
N SER A 71 0.27 -4.51 11.22
CA SER A 71 1.17 -4.55 10.07
C SER A 71 1.14 -3.20 9.36
N PRO A 72 2.31 -2.62 9.05
CA PRO A 72 2.37 -1.43 8.21
C PRO A 72 2.11 -1.79 6.73
N ALA A 73 1.99 -3.06 6.36
CA ALA A 73 1.87 -3.50 4.97
C ALA A 73 0.47 -3.23 4.40
N ASP A 74 0.44 -2.55 3.26
CA ASP A 74 -0.79 -2.29 2.50
C ASP A 74 -0.98 -3.31 1.37
N VAL A 75 0.12 -3.76 0.76
CA VAL A 75 0.10 -4.66 -0.40
C VAL A 75 1.12 -5.77 -0.23
N LEU A 76 0.69 -7.02 -0.43
CA LEU A 76 1.58 -8.16 -0.64
C LEU A 76 1.78 -8.38 -2.14
N LEU A 77 3.01 -8.22 -2.62
CA LEU A 77 3.42 -8.49 -4.00
C LEU A 77 4.27 -9.75 -4.06
N THR A 78 3.64 -10.88 -4.37
CA THR A 78 4.32 -12.20 -4.43
C THR A 78 4.43 -12.73 -5.86
N VAL A 79 4.98 -13.93 -6.00
CA VAL A 79 5.09 -14.67 -7.26
C VAL A 79 4.15 -15.86 -7.25
N ASP A 80 3.59 -16.18 -8.41
CA ASP A 80 2.72 -17.34 -8.68
C ASP A 80 1.39 -17.40 -7.90
N ALA A 81 0.49 -18.28 -8.37
CA ALA A 81 -0.84 -18.45 -7.78
C ALA A 81 -0.82 -19.28 -6.48
N GLY A 82 0.19 -20.14 -6.31
CA GLY A 82 0.32 -20.98 -5.11
C GLY A 82 0.62 -20.13 -3.87
N ARG A 83 1.51 -19.14 -3.99
CA ARG A 83 1.81 -18.21 -2.89
C ARG A 83 0.63 -17.29 -2.57
N LEU A 84 -0.12 -16.86 -3.58
CA LEU A 84 -1.36 -16.09 -3.38
C LEU A 84 -2.43 -16.92 -2.65
N HIS A 85 -2.58 -18.19 -3.02
CA HIS A 85 -3.46 -19.11 -2.33
C HIS A 85 -3.05 -19.33 -0.86
N GLN A 86 -1.74 -19.52 -0.60
CA GLN A 86 -1.21 -19.64 0.76
C GLN A 86 -1.48 -18.39 1.61
N ALA A 87 -1.28 -17.18 1.05
CA ALA A 87 -1.56 -15.93 1.74
C ALA A 87 -3.06 -15.79 2.09
N LYS A 88 -3.95 -16.17 1.16
CA LYS A 88 -5.39 -16.22 1.44
C LYS A 88 -5.73 -17.22 2.55
N ALA A 89 -5.18 -18.43 2.48
CA ALA A 89 -5.40 -19.48 3.48
C ALA A 89 -4.89 -19.10 4.88
N ALA A 90 -3.82 -18.30 4.94
CA ALA A 90 -3.29 -17.74 6.18
C ALA A 90 -4.15 -16.60 6.76
N GLY A 91 -5.19 -16.14 6.05
CA GLY A 91 -6.08 -15.07 6.50
C GLY A 91 -5.44 -13.68 6.52
N VAL A 92 -4.34 -13.48 5.79
CA VAL A 92 -3.59 -12.20 5.76
C VAL A 92 -4.01 -11.27 4.62
N LEU A 93 -5.00 -11.67 3.82
CA LEU A 93 -5.54 -10.87 2.71
C LEU A 93 -6.97 -10.45 3.00
N GLN A 94 -7.35 -9.27 2.50
CA GLN A 94 -8.73 -8.79 2.51
C GLN A 94 -9.29 -8.73 1.08
N PRO A 95 -10.60 -8.99 0.88
CA PRO A 95 -11.20 -8.89 -0.43
C PRO A 95 -11.31 -7.44 -0.89
N VAL A 96 -10.97 -7.16 -2.14
CA VAL A 96 -11.13 -5.84 -2.77
C VAL A 96 -12.23 -5.90 -3.81
N LYS A 97 -13.11 -4.90 -3.84
CA LYS A 97 -14.11 -4.73 -4.90
C LYS A 97 -13.75 -3.54 -5.77
N SER A 98 -13.21 -3.81 -6.97
CA SER A 98 -12.79 -2.76 -7.91
C SER A 98 -13.29 -3.05 -9.32
N LYS A 99 -14.03 -2.09 -9.90
CA LYS A 99 -14.47 -2.14 -11.30
C LYS A 99 -13.27 -2.17 -12.27
N ALA A 100 -12.22 -1.42 -11.95
CA ALA A 100 -11.00 -1.38 -12.75
C ALA A 100 -10.30 -2.75 -12.77
N LEU A 101 -10.14 -3.39 -11.59
CA LEU A 101 -9.54 -4.72 -11.52
C LEU A 101 -10.41 -5.79 -12.20
N ALA A 102 -11.73 -5.74 -12.01
CA ALA A 102 -12.66 -6.67 -12.66
C ALA A 102 -12.64 -6.56 -14.20
N LYS A 103 -12.43 -5.35 -14.74
CA LYS A 103 -12.32 -5.08 -16.18
C LYS A 103 -10.96 -5.49 -16.73
N ASN A 104 -9.88 -5.19 -16.02
CA ASN A 104 -8.51 -5.28 -16.54
C ASN A 104 -7.84 -6.64 -16.25
N VAL A 105 -8.32 -7.41 -15.26
CA VAL A 105 -7.75 -8.71 -14.88
C VAL A 105 -8.73 -9.82 -15.25
N PRO A 106 -8.36 -10.75 -16.18
CA PRO A 106 -9.21 -11.88 -16.56
C PRO A 106 -9.67 -12.70 -15.36
N ALA A 107 -10.88 -13.25 -15.42
CA ALA A 107 -11.45 -14.04 -14.32
C ALA A 107 -10.57 -15.24 -13.91
N SER A 108 -9.85 -15.84 -14.87
CA SER A 108 -8.90 -16.93 -14.62
C SER A 108 -7.60 -16.50 -13.93
N MET A 109 -7.34 -15.19 -13.81
CA MET A 109 -6.12 -14.61 -13.23
C MET A 109 -6.40 -13.82 -11.95
N ARG A 110 -7.54 -14.04 -11.29
CA ARG A 110 -7.88 -13.40 -10.02
C ARG A 110 -8.68 -14.34 -9.14
N ASP A 111 -8.65 -14.07 -7.83
CA ASP A 111 -9.50 -14.79 -6.89
C ASP A 111 -10.97 -14.45 -7.15
N PRO A 112 -11.89 -15.45 -7.20
CA PRO A 112 -13.32 -15.20 -7.35
C PRO A 112 -13.90 -14.33 -6.23
N GLU A 113 -13.35 -14.45 -5.01
CA GLU A 113 -13.75 -13.66 -3.85
C GLU A 113 -12.98 -12.34 -3.72
N GLY A 114 -12.03 -12.05 -4.62
CA GLY A 114 -11.33 -10.77 -4.71
C GLY A 114 -10.17 -10.57 -3.73
N HIS A 115 -9.63 -11.64 -3.14
CA HIS A 115 -8.48 -11.52 -2.22
C HIS A 115 -7.15 -11.22 -2.93
N TRP A 116 -7.03 -11.59 -4.20
CA TRP A 116 -5.82 -11.35 -4.98
C TRP A 116 -6.11 -11.23 -6.48
N TYR A 117 -5.18 -10.58 -7.19
CA TYR A 117 -5.23 -10.32 -8.62
C TYR A 117 -3.86 -10.55 -9.25
N GLY A 118 -3.82 -11.24 -10.38
CA GLY A 118 -2.60 -11.43 -11.16
C GLY A 118 -2.18 -10.14 -11.86
N MET A 119 -0.90 -9.80 -11.75
CA MET A 119 -0.31 -8.60 -12.38
C MET A 119 0.48 -8.91 -13.65
N THR A 120 1.19 -10.05 -13.67
CA THR A 120 2.09 -10.41 -14.78
C THR A 120 2.08 -11.91 -15.00
N VAL A 121 2.20 -12.34 -16.26
CA VAL A 121 2.39 -13.74 -16.64
C VAL A 121 3.79 -13.91 -17.19
N ARG A 122 4.43 -15.05 -16.89
CA ARG A 122 5.70 -15.45 -17.52
C ARG A 122 5.39 -16.60 -18.47
N SER A 123 5.67 -16.42 -19.75
CA SER A 123 5.66 -17.54 -20.71
C SER A 123 6.81 -18.47 -20.33
N ARG A 124 6.51 -19.75 -20.12
CA ARG A 124 7.50 -20.83 -20.03
C ARG A 124 7.23 -21.79 -21.16
#